data_AF-Q0AH28-F1
#
_entry.id   AF-Q0AH28-F1
#
_cell.length_a   1.000
_cell.length_b   1.000
_cell.length_c   1.000
_cell.angle_alpha   90.00
_cell.angle_beta   90.00
_cell.angle_gamma   90.00
#
_symmetry.space_group_name_H-M   'P 1'
#
loop_
_entity.id
_entity.type
_entity.pdbx_description
1 polymer ?
#
loop_
_entity_poly.entity_id
_entity_poly.type
_entity_poly.pdbx_seq_one_letter_code
_entity_poly.pdbx_strand_id
1 'polypeptide(L)'
;MEKFIEQVSLYIHDAPIWPFTLLGLVLVVGVGVDIINHRRRAGAVEYYDSVFHEELIGLYPVTTRWPDDLVAYMQPRLPVLRDAFEVLRNFIPQNQLREYNVAWNKFYQFARLGGNEQEGLPGGNAQDFTAEQLSQHQQQQTFQQMVTVLLVYTEQFKK
;
A
#
# COMPACT_ATOMS: atom_id res chain seq x y z
N MET A 1 59.40 2.96 21.44
CA MET A 1 58.10 3.54 21.03
C MET A 1 58.24 4.39 19.77
N GLU A 2 59.19 5.33 19.71
CA GLU A 2 59.41 6.20 18.54
C GLU A 2 59.57 5.44 17.22
N LYS A 3 60.44 4.42 17.18
CA LYS A 3 60.65 3.59 15.97
C LYS A 3 59.39 2.87 15.48
N PHE A 4 58.47 2.50 16.38
CA PHE A 4 57.22 1.84 16.01
C PHE A 4 56.22 2.84 15.41
N ILE A 5 56.15 4.05 15.99
CA ILE A 5 55.31 5.15 15.49
C ILE A 5 55.82 5.60 14.11
N GLU A 6 57.14 5.69 13.94
CA GLU A 6 57.78 6.08 12.68
C GLU A 6 57.56 5.05 11.56
N GLN A 7 57.62 3.75 11.89
CA GLN A 7 57.35 2.67 10.95
C GLN A 7 55.87 2.60 10.54
N VAL A 8 54.95 2.83 11.46
CA VAL A 8 53.51 2.92 11.15
C VAL A 8 53.22 4.16 10.30
N SER A 9 53.87 5.29 10.58
CA SER A 9 53.73 6.54 9.81
C SER A 9 54.18 6.37 8.36
N LEU A 10 55.35 5.77 8.11
CA LEU A 10 55.85 5.47 6.76
C LEU A 10 54.92 4.52 6.00
N TYR A 11 54.37 3.51 6.68
CA TYR A 11 53.44 2.58 6.08
C TYR A 11 52.12 3.24 5.67
N ILE A 12 51.60 4.19 6.46
CA ILE A 12 50.40 4.97 6.12
C ILE A 12 50.69 5.97 5.00
N HIS A 13 51.88 6.57 4.96
CA HIS A 13 52.29 7.49 3.91
C HIS A 13 52.38 6.82 2.54
N ASP A 14 52.95 5.61 2.48
CA ASP A 14 53.08 4.84 1.24
C ASP A 14 51.87 3.92 0.96
N ALA A 15 50.89 3.90 1.88
CA ALA A 15 49.69 3.11 1.70
C ALA A 15 48.84 3.69 0.56
N PRO A 16 48.37 2.86 -0.37
CA PRO A 16 47.41 3.31 -1.37
C PRO A 16 46.12 3.81 -0.70
N ILE A 17 45.78 5.09 -0.89
CA ILE A 17 44.56 5.72 -0.33
C ILE A 17 43.30 5.33 -1.13
N TRP A 18 43.46 4.84 -2.37
CA TRP A 18 42.37 4.50 -3.27
C TRP A 18 41.31 3.51 -2.73
N PRO A 19 41.60 2.54 -1.85
CA PRO A 19 40.57 1.68 -1.28
C PRO A 19 39.60 2.46 -0.39
N PHE A 20 40.09 3.45 0.36
CA PHE A 20 39.26 4.30 1.21
C PHE A 20 38.42 5.29 0.39
N THR A 21 38.95 5.80 -0.72
CA THR A 21 38.16 6.66 -1.62
C THR A 21 37.07 5.86 -2.33
N LEU A 22 37.35 4.64 -2.78
CA LEU A 22 36.32 3.74 -3.33
C LEU A 22 35.27 3.38 -2.28
N LEU A 23 35.68 3.07 -1.05
CA LEU A 23 34.76 2.80 0.05
C LEU A 23 33.86 4.02 0.32
N GLY A 24 34.46 5.22 0.39
CA GLY A 24 33.72 6.48 0.54
C GLY A 24 32.72 6.70 -0.59
N LEU A 25 33.13 6.45 -1.84
CA LEU A 25 32.24 6.55 -3.01
C LEU A 25 31.06 5.58 -2.91
N VAL A 26 31.32 4.31 -2.57
CA VAL A 26 30.28 3.28 -2.41
C VAL A 26 29.30 3.67 -1.30
N LEU A 27 29.80 4.20 -0.18
CA LEU A 27 28.96 4.68 0.91
C LEU A 27 28.08 5.85 0.48
N VAL A 28 28.65 6.86 -0.19
CA VAL A 28 27.88 8.03 -0.67
C VAL A 28 26.82 7.61 -1.68
N VAL A 29 27.16 6.75 -2.65
CA VAL A 29 26.19 6.23 -3.63
C VAL A 29 25.11 5.39 -2.94
N GLY A 30 25.50 4.53 -2.01
CA GLY A 30 24.57 3.70 -1.24
C GLY A 30 23.55 4.55 -0.47
N VAL A 31 24.04 5.54 0.29
CA VAL A 31 23.18 6.48 1.03
C VAL A 31 22.29 7.29 0.07
N GLY A 32 22.85 7.76 -1.06
CA GLY A 32 22.08 8.51 -2.06
C GLY A 32 20.93 7.71 -2.66
N VAL A 33 21.17 6.45 -3.03
CA VAL A 33 20.13 5.54 -3.55
C VAL A 33 19.09 5.26 -2.47
N ASP A 34 19.50 5.03 -1.23
CA ASP A 34 18.59 4.78 -0.12
C ASP A 34 17.66 5.98 0.15
N ILE A 35 18.20 7.20 0.17
CA ILE A 35 17.39 8.43 0.33
C ILE A 35 16.36 8.57 -0.80
N ILE A 36 16.76 8.36 -2.06
CA ILE A 36 15.84 8.45 -3.20
C ILE A 36 14.76 7.38 -3.10
N ASN A 37 15.12 6.15 -2.77
CA ASN A 37 14.18 5.05 -2.64
C ASN A 37 13.19 5.29 -1.49
N HIS A 38 13.70 5.76 -0.34
CA HIS A 38 12.88 6.14 0.80
C HIS A 38 11.86 7.22 0.42
N ARG A 39 12.30 8.26 -0.30
CA ARG A 39 11.41 9.35 -0.75
C ARG A 39 10.35 8.87 -1.74
N ARG A 40 10.72 8.00 -2.70
CA ARG A 40 9.76 7.42 -3.66
C ARG A 40 8.73 6.54 -2.95
N ARG A 41 9.17 5.75 -1.97
CA ARG A 41 8.29 4.92 -1.15
C ARG A 41 7.32 5.75 -0.32
N ALA A 42 7.80 6.82 0.32
CA ALA A 42 6.94 7.74 1.07
C ALA A 42 5.89 8.39 0.17
N GLY A 43 6.28 8.85 -1.04
CA GLY A 43 5.34 9.40 -2.01
C GLY A 43 4.31 8.38 -2.51
N ALA A 44 4.70 7.12 -2.70
CA ALA A 44 3.77 6.05 -3.08
C ALA A 44 2.74 5.74 -1.98
N VAL A 45 3.17 5.79 -0.71
CA VAL A 45 2.30 5.62 0.46
C VAL A 45 1.31 6.77 0.58
N GLU A 46 1.80 8.01 0.49
CA GLU A 46 0.96 9.21 0.55
C GLU A 46 -0.07 9.22 -0.59
N TYR A 47 0.35 8.91 -1.82
CA TYR A 47 -0.54 8.80 -2.96
C TYR A 47 -1.60 7.71 -2.78
N TYR A 48 -1.21 6.54 -2.27
CA TYR A 48 -2.15 5.46 -2.00
C TYR A 48 -3.21 5.86 -0.97
N ASP A 49 -2.79 6.40 0.16
CA ASP A 49 -3.70 6.83 1.21
C ASP A 49 -4.62 7.97 0.74
N SER A 50 -4.08 8.94 -0.02
CA SER A 50 -4.87 10.07 -0.53
C SER A 50 -5.93 9.60 -1.53
N VAL A 51 -5.57 8.76 -2.50
CA VAL A 51 -6.50 8.24 -3.50
C VAL A 51 -7.61 7.44 -2.85
N PHE A 52 -7.30 6.57 -1.87
CA PHE A 52 -8.33 5.83 -1.16
C PHE A 52 -9.26 6.74 -0.37
N HIS A 53 -8.76 7.84 0.19
CA HIS A 53 -9.59 8.79 0.94
C HIS A 53 -10.47 9.66 0.02
N GLU A 54 -9.92 10.13 -1.09
CA GLU A 54 -10.60 11.00 -2.05
C GLU A 54 -11.64 10.24 -2.88
N GLU A 55 -11.26 9.10 -3.45
CA GLU A 55 -12.14 8.34 -4.33
C GLU A 55 -13.28 7.67 -3.54
N LEU A 56 -13.01 7.22 -2.31
CA LEU A 56 -14.02 6.59 -1.45
C LEU A 56 -14.69 7.58 -0.51
N ILE A 57 -14.70 8.88 -0.87
CA ILE A 57 -15.30 9.91 -0.04
C ILE A 57 -16.77 9.60 0.26
N GLY A 58 -17.11 9.63 1.56
CA GLY A 58 -18.44 9.31 2.07
C GLY A 58 -18.73 7.82 2.24
N LEU A 59 -17.86 6.94 1.73
CA LEU A 59 -17.83 5.51 2.06
C LEU A 59 -16.80 5.25 3.16
N TYR A 60 -15.58 5.77 3.03
CA TYR A 60 -14.46 5.60 3.98
C TYR A 60 -13.91 6.98 4.37
N PRO A 61 -13.38 7.19 5.59
CA PRO A 61 -13.27 6.26 6.73
C PRO A 61 -14.56 6.10 7.54
N VAL A 62 -15.51 7.04 7.38
CA VAL A 62 -16.83 6.96 8.00
C VAL A 62 -17.87 7.01 6.89
N THR A 63 -18.76 6.03 6.87
CA THR A 63 -19.85 5.98 5.90
C THR A 63 -20.88 7.05 6.24
N THR A 64 -20.94 8.11 5.44
CA THR A 64 -21.95 9.18 5.58
C THR A 64 -23.14 8.95 4.66
N ARG A 65 -22.91 8.41 3.46
CA ARG A 65 -23.98 8.09 2.51
C ARG A 65 -23.58 6.86 1.69
N TRP A 66 -24.26 5.75 1.94
CA TRP A 66 -24.12 4.56 1.10
C TRP A 66 -24.85 4.76 -0.23
N PRO A 67 -24.23 4.48 -1.38
CA PRO A 67 -24.88 4.60 -2.68
C PRO A 67 -25.95 3.50 -2.87
N ASP A 68 -27.04 3.84 -3.56
CA ASP A 68 -28.08 2.88 -3.91
C ASP A 68 -27.56 1.82 -4.90
N ASP A 69 -26.67 2.21 -5.80
CA ASP A 69 -25.91 1.32 -6.70
C ASP A 69 -24.40 1.47 -6.45
N LEU A 70 -23.85 0.53 -5.67
CA LEU A 70 -22.42 0.50 -5.35
C LEU A 70 -21.57 0.26 -6.61
N VAL A 71 -22.03 -0.53 -7.57
CA VAL A 71 -21.26 -0.86 -8.77
C VAL A 71 -21.11 0.37 -9.64
N ALA A 72 -22.22 1.08 -9.90
CA ALA A 72 -22.19 2.33 -10.66
C ALA A 72 -21.33 3.40 -9.98
N TYR A 73 -21.35 3.45 -8.64
CA TYR A 73 -20.48 4.35 -7.89
C TYR A 73 -19.00 3.96 -8.02
N MET A 74 -18.67 2.67 -7.93
CA MET A 74 -17.27 2.19 -7.92
C MET A 74 -16.65 2.16 -9.32
N GLN A 75 -17.43 1.92 -10.38
CA GLN A 75 -16.95 1.76 -11.75
C GLN A 75 -15.98 2.86 -12.22
N PRO A 76 -16.26 4.17 -12.07
CA PRO A 76 -15.31 5.22 -12.46
C PRO A 76 -14.08 5.33 -11.55
N ARG A 77 -14.15 4.84 -10.30
CA ARG A 77 -13.13 4.99 -9.26
C ARG A 77 -12.11 3.85 -9.26
N LEU A 78 -12.56 2.66 -9.64
CA LEU A 78 -11.73 1.45 -9.68
C LEU A 78 -10.43 1.58 -10.49
N PRO A 79 -10.41 2.25 -11.66
CA PRO A 79 -9.16 2.47 -12.40
C PRO A 79 -8.13 3.30 -11.62
N VAL A 80 -8.57 4.33 -10.89
CA VAL A 80 -7.70 5.21 -10.10
C VAL A 80 -7.17 4.48 -8.88
N LEU A 81 -8.04 3.75 -8.17
CA LEU A 81 -7.64 2.90 -7.04
C LEU A 81 -6.64 1.81 -7.48
N ARG A 82 -6.82 1.25 -8.68
CA ARG A 82 -5.90 0.26 -9.25
C ARG A 82 -4.53 0.87 -9.54
N ASP A 83 -4.49 2.08 -10.07
CA ASP A 83 -3.23 2.78 -10.32
C ASP A 83 -2.46 2.99 -9.00
N ALA A 84 -3.13 3.51 -7.97
CA ALA A 84 -2.56 3.63 -6.63
C ALA A 84 -2.04 2.28 -6.09
N PHE A 85 -2.82 1.21 -6.24
CA PHE A 85 -2.40 -0.14 -5.88
C PHE A 85 -1.12 -0.57 -6.61
N GLU A 86 -1.03 -0.38 -7.92
CA GLU A 86 0.15 -0.75 -8.72
C GLU A 86 1.39 0.06 -8.34
N VAL A 87 1.20 1.35 -8.03
CA VAL A 87 2.28 2.24 -7.56
C VAL A 87 2.85 1.74 -6.23
N LEU A 88 1.99 1.44 -5.24
CA LEU A 88 2.43 0.94 -3.93
C LEU A 88 3.04 -0.48 -4.04
N ARG A 89 2.50 -1.33 -4.91
CA ARG A 89 2.94 -2.72 -5.11
C ARG A 89 4.46 -2.85 -5.32
N ASN A 90 5.06 -1.88 -6.02
CA ASN A 90 6.51 -1.89 -6.31
C ASN A 90 7.40 -1.78 -5.06
N PHE A 91 6.83 -1.32 -3.94
CA PHE A 91 7.53 -1.14 -2.67
C PHE A 91 7.17 -2.21 -1.63
N ILE A 92 6.16 -3.05 -1.91
CA ILE A 92 5.72 -4.12 -1.00
C ILE A 92 6.77 -5.24 -0.96
N PRO A 93 7.20 -5.67 0.24
CA PRO A 93 8.08 -6.83 0.39
C PRO A 93 7.52 -8.09 -0.28
N GLN A 94 8.40 -8.87 -0.92
CA GLN A 94 7.97 -10.02 -1.73
C GLN A 94 7.23 -11.12 -0.93
N ASN A 95 7.52 -11.26 0.36
CA ASN A 95 6.82 -12.17 1.26
C ASN A 95 5.35 -11.76 1.51
N GLN A 96 5.03 -10.47 1.46
CA GLN A 96 3.68 -9.94 1.65
C GLN A 96 2.93 -9.69 0.33
N LEU A 97 3.64 -9.63 -0.79
CA LEU A 97 3.09 -9.30 -2.10
C LEU A 97 1.91 -10.22 -2.49
N ARG A 98 1.98 -11.50 -2.12
CA ARG A 98 0.88 -12.45 -2.36
C ARG A 98 -0.38 -12.05 -1.62
N GLU A 99 -0.27 -11.75 -0.33
CA GLU A 99 -1.40 -11.40 0.53
C GLU A 99 -2.00 -10.04 0.12
N TYR A 100 -1.13 -9.09 -0.25
CA TYR A 100 -1.54 -7.80 -0.80
C TYR A 100 -2.36 -7.95 -2.08
N ASN A 101 -1.89 -8.76 -3.04
CA ASN A 101 -2.62 -9.02 -4.28
C ASN A 101 -3.97 -9.73 -4.03
N VAL A 102 -4.03 -10.63 -3.06
CA VAL A 102 -5.27 -11.32 -2.69
C VAL A 102 -6.26 -10.35 -2.05
N ALA A 103 -5.81 -9.47 -1.14
CA ALA A 103 -6.64 -8.45 -0.53
C ALA A 103 -7.24 -7.51 -1.58
N TRP A 104 -6.41 -7.06 -2.53
CA TRP A 104 -6.87 -6.23 -3.64
C TRP A 104 -7.87 -6.95 -4.54
N ASN A 105 -7.61 -8.21 -4.91
CA ASN A 105 -8.54 -8.98 -5.74
C ASN A 105 -9.91 -9.15 -5.08
N LYS A 106 -9.96 -9.40 -3.77
CA LYS A 106 -11.21 -9.49 -3.02
C LYS A 106 -11.97 -8.17 -3.05
N PHE A 107 -11.28 -7.06 -2.74
CA PHE A 107 -11.88 -5.72 -2.81
C PHE A 107 -12.38 -5.39 -4.23
N TYR A 108 -11.58 -5.69 -5.25
CA TYR A 108 -11.92 -5.44 -6.66
C TYR A 108 -13.15 -6.24 -7.10
N GLN A 109 -13.22 -7.53 -6.72
CA GLN A 109 -14.39 -8.36 -6.99
C GLN A 109 -15.64 -7.86 -6.26
N PHE A 110 -15.51 -7.55 -4.97
CA PHE A 110 -16.60 -6.99 -4.17
C PHE A 110 -17.15 -5.69 -4.80
N ALA A 111 -16.26 -4.76 -5.16
CA ALA A 111 -16.62 -3.48 -5.76
C ALA A 111 -17.28 -3.62 -7.14
N ARG A 112 -16.88 -4.63 -7.92
CA ARG A 112 -17.47 -4.91 -9.23
C ARG A 112 -18.84 -5.61 -9.13
N LEU A 113 -19.03 -6.46 -8.12
CA LEU A 113 -20.26 -7.22 -7.92
C LEU A 113 -21.26 -6.52 -6.98
N GLY A 114 -20.89 -5.38 -6.41
CA GLY A 114 -21.75 -4.63 -5.50
C GLY A 114 -21.99 -5.33 -4.16
N GLY A 115 -21.08 -6.22 -3.76
CA GLY A 115 -21.26 -7.05 -2.56
C GLY A 115 -22.23 -8.23 -2.74
N ASN A 116 -22.67 -8.52 -3.96
CA ASN A 116 -23.47 -9.70 -4.28
C ASN A 116 -22.55 -10.87 -4.65
N GLU A 117 -21.87 -11.46 -3.66
CA GLU A 117 -21.16 -12.74 -3.84
C GLU A 117 -22.10 -13.96 -3.73
N GLN A 118 -23.43 -13.77 -3.77
CA GLN A 118 -24.39 -14.87 -3.73
C GLN A 118 -24.55 -15.51 -5.11
N GLU A 119 -23.91 -16.68 -5.26
CA GLU A 119 -24.28 -17.71 -6.23
C GLU A 119 -25.81 -17.84 -6.31
N GLY A 120 -26.33 -17.94 -7.53
CA GLY A 120 -27.74 -17.75 -7.85
C GLY A 120 -28.71 -18.62 -7.06
N LEU A 121 -29.71 -17.98 -6.47
CA LEU A 121 -31.00 -18.59 -6.16
C LEU A 121 -32.10 -17.56 -6.49
N PRO A 122 -33.10 -17.91 -7.32
CA PRO A 122 -34.25 -17.06 -7.56
C PRO A 122 -35.33 -17.33 -6.51
N GLY A 123 -35.85 -16.27 -5.89
CA GLY A 123 -37.21 -16.28 -5.36
C GLY A 123 -37.42 -15.67 -3.98
N GLY A 124 -38.25 -14.63 -3.95
CA GLY A 124 -39.50 -14.74 -3.18
C GLY A 124 -39.69 -13.80 -1.99
N ASN A 125 -40.44 -12.73 -2.26
CA ASN A 125 -41.52 -12.15 -1.46
C ASN A 125 -41.23 -11.46 -0.11
N ALA A 126 -41.41 -10.14 -0.12
CA ALA A 126 -42.20 -9.36 0.85
C ALA A 126 -41.83 -9.46 2.34
N GLN A 127 -40.53 -9.53 2.64
CA GLN A 127 -39.93 -9.14 3.92
C GLN A 127 -38.79 -8.10 3.71
N ASP A 128 -38.85 -7.37 2.59
CA ASP A 128 -37.70 -6.69 1.96
C ASP A 128 -36.98 -5.68 2.87
N PHE A 129 -37.66 -4.79 3.57
CA PHE A 129 -36.98 -3.66 4.22
C PHE A 129 -36.00 -4.06 5.35
N THR A 130 -36.34 -5.04 6.18
CA THR A 130 -35.48 -5.42 7.33
C THR A 130 -34.32 -6.32 6.89
N ALA A 131 -34.55 -7.18 5.88
CA ALA A 131 -33.53 -8.03 5.29
C ALA A 131 -32.55 -7.21 4.42
N GLU A 132 -33.04 -6.22 3.68
CA GLU A 132 -32.22 -5.30 2.89
C GLU A 132 -31.36 -4.41 3.78
N GLN A 133 -31.89 -3.81 4.86
CA GLN A 133 -31.09 -3.01 5.78
C GLN A 133 -29.99 -3.82 6.49
N LEU A 134 -30.28 -5.06 6.88
CA LEU A 134 -29.31 -5.94 7.54
C LEU A 134 -28.21 -6.38 6.56
N SER A 135 -28.59 -6.65 5.31
CA SER A 135 -27.65 -6.96 4.22
C SER A 135 -26.78 -5.76 3.86
N GLN A 136 -27.35 -4.56 3.80
CA GLN A 136 -26.62 -3.32 3.52
C GLN A 136 -25.61 -2.99 4.62
N HIS A 137 -25.98 -3.15 5.90
CA HIS A 137 -25.06 -2.96 7.01
C HIS A 137 -23.91 -3.98 7.00
N GLN A 138 -24.19 -5.24 6.62
CA GLN A 138 -23.17 -6.27 6.47
C GLN A 138 -22.23 -5.98 5.28
N GLN A 139 -22.75 -5.48 4.16
CA GLN A 139 -21.96 -5.02 3.02
C GLN A 139 -21.06 -3.83 3.39
N GLN A 140 -21.60 -2.86 4.13
CA GLN A 140 -20.83 -1.72 4.66
C GLN A 140 -19.66 -2.20 5.53
N GLN A 141 -19.92 -3.07 6.50
CA GLN A 141 -18.88 -3.60 7.38
C GLN A 141 -17.80 -4.37 6.60
N THR A 142 -18.23 -5.19 5.64
CA THR A 142 -17.33 -5.96 4.78
C THR A 142 -16.45 -5.03 3.94
N PHE A 143 -17.04 -3.98 3.36
CA PHE A 143 -16.32 -2.96 2.60
C PHE A 143 -15.30 -2.23 3.47
N GLN A 144 -15.70 -1.74 4.66
CA GLN A 144 -14.78 -1.08 5.60
C GLN A 144 -13.62 -2.00 5.94
N GLN A 145 -13.91 -3.26 6.28
CA GLN A 145 -12.88 -4.23 6.64
C GLN A 145 -11.89 -4.46 5.49
N MET A 146 -12.37 -4.60 4.24
CA MET A 146 -11.50 -4.76 3.08
C MET A 146 -10.60 -3.53 2.86
N VAL A 147 -11.15 -2.33 2.97
CA VAL A 147 -10.38 -1.07 2.83
C VAL A 147 -9.37 -0.93 3.96
N THR A 148 -9.74 -1.22 5.21
CA THR A 148 -8.81 -1.21 6.35
C THR A 148 -7.68 -2.21 6.15
N VAL A 149 -7.97 -3.44 5.73
CA VAL A 149 -6.94 -4.46 5.44
C VAL A 149 -5.96 -3.97 4.36
N LEU A 150 -6.47 -3.29 3.33
CA LEU A 150 -5.65 -2.71 2.27
C LEU A 150 -4.75 -1.57 2.77
N LEU A 151 -5.25 -0.71 3.66
CA LEU A 151 -4.50 0.41 4.23
C LEU A 151 -3.47 -0.03 5.28
N VAL A 152 -3.66 -1.17 5.93
CA VAL A 152 -2.64 -1.71 6.87
C VAL A 152 -1.27 -1.92 6.19
N TYR A 153 -1.25 -2.16 4.87
CA TYR A 153 0.01 -2.30 4.13
C TYR A 153 0.80 -0.99 3.97
N THR A 154 0.18 0.17 4.17
CA THR A 154 0.90 1.45 4.19
C THR A 154 1.50 1.78 5.56
N GLU A 155 0.89 1.30 6.64
CA GLU A 155 1.32 1.55 8.02
C GLU A 155 2.75 1.07 8.32
N GLN A 156 3.20 -0.01 7.68
CA GLN A 156 4.57 -0.51 7.85
C GLN A 156 5.65 0.45 7.31
N PHE A 157 5.28 1.39 6.45
CA PHE A 157 6.19 2.38 5.88
C PHE A 157 6.17 3.73 6.60
N LYS A 158 5.22 3.93 7.54
CA LYS A 158 5.09 5.15 8.35
C LYS A 158 5.92 5.12 9.63
N LYS A 159 6.59 3.99 9.93
CA LYS A 159 7.52 3.80 11.04
C LYS A 159 8.93 4.17 10.64
#